data_AF-U2MA50-F1
#
_entry.id   AF-U2MA50-F1
#
_cell.length_a   1.000
_cell.length_b   1.000
_cell.length_c   1.000
_cell.angle_alpha   90.00
_cell.angle_beta   90.00
_cell.angle_gamma   90.00
#
_symmetry.space_group_name_H-M   'P 1'
#
loop_
_entity.id
_entity.type
_entity.pdbx_description
1 polymer ?
#
loop_
_entity_poly.entity_id
_entity_poly.type
_entity_poly.pdbx_seq_one_letter_code
_entity_poly.pdbx_strand_id
1 'polypeptide(L)'
;MTLEYHTEEMNWKEILREAVAMGYRSHQTSTCGLHIHVNRNAFGDNQAEQEDVISRILFFVEKHWNELFTFSRRSSYNMSRWSARFGFEKTGKQILEKAKSGCNGRYVAVNLNNYHTIEFRLFRGTLKYNTFIATLQMVNHICDAAISLSEEGIDAMSWSEFVSSIEEPELIQYLKERRLYINEVVTESEEM
;
A
#
# COMPACT_ATOMS: atom_id res chain seq x y z
N MET A 1 -10.95 5.03 11.52
CA MET A 1 -9.78 5.46 12.30
C MET A 1 -8.82 6.09 11.33
N THR A 2 -8.28 7.26 11.65
CA THR A 2 -7.26 7.94 10.85
C THR A 2 -5.89 7.32 11.13
N LEU A 3 -4.88 7.64 10.30
CA LEU A 3 -3.49 7.28 10.57
C LEU A 3 -3.05 7.84 11.94
N GLU A 4 -3.33 9.13 12.20
CA GLU A 4 -3.05 9.82 13.46
C GLU A 4 -3.60 9.05 14.67
N TYR A 5 -4.87 8.63 14.62
CA TYR A 5 -5.45 7.83 15.70
C TYR A 5 -4.72 6.49 15.91
N HIS A 6 -4.28 5.84 14.82
CA HIS A 6 -3.48 4.62 14.93
C HIS A 6 -2.08 4.86 15.51
N THR A 7 -1.47 6.01 15.28
CA THR A 7 -0.10 6.30 15.73
C THR A 7 -0.04 6.94 17.11
N GLU A 8 -1.05 7.72 17.49
CA GLU A 8 -1.03 8.56 18.69
C GLU A 8 -1.92 8.01 19.82
N GLU A 9 -3.09 7.46 19.48
CA GLU A 9 -4.10 7.05 20.47
C GLU A 9 -4.11 5.53 20.70
N MET A 10 -3.92 4.75 19.63
CA MET A 10 -3.96 3.29 19.73
C MET A 10 -2.69 2.72 20.37
N ASN A 11 -2.86 1.94 21.43
CA ASN A 11 -1.77 1.28 22.13
C ASN A 11 -1.26 0.00 21.42
N TRP A 12 -0.87 0.13 20.15
CA TRP A 12 -0.38 -1.01 19.36
C TRP A 12 0.90 -1.61 19.94
N LYS A 13 1.76 -0.82 20.58
CA LYS A 13 3.00 -1.32 21.19
C LYS A 13 2.71 -2.38 22.23
N GLU A 14 1.78 -2.11 23.15
CA GLU A 14 1.41 -3.08 24.18
C GLU A 14 0.64 -4.26 23.60
N ILE A 15 -0.33 -4.02 22.70
CA ILE A 15 -1.13 -5.09 22.06
C ILE A 15 -0.23 -6.09 21.33
N LEU A 16 0.72 -5.60 20.52
CA LEU A 16 1.63 -6.46 19.76
C LEU A 16 2.63 -7.17 20.68
N ARG A 17 3.09 -6.49 21.76
CA ARG A 17 3.97 -7.11 22.77
C ARG A 17 3.26 -8.24 23.50
N GLU A 18 2.01 -8.03 23.91
CA GLU A 18 1.22 -9.03 24.61
C GLU A 18 0.91 -10.21 23.70
N ALA A 19 0.59 -9.96 22.42
CA ALA A 19 0.42 -11.04 21.45
C ALA A 19 1.68 -11.91 21.35
N VAL A 20 2.88 -11.32 21.33
CA VAL A 20 4.14 -12.07 21.36
C VAL A 20 4.31 -12.83 22.69
N ALA A 21 4.01 -12.21 23.83
CA ALA A 21 4.12 -12.82 25.16
C ALA A 21 3.20 -14.05 25.31
N MET A 22 2.00 -13.99 24.73
CA MET A 22 1.03 -15.10 24.67
C MET A 22 1.42 -16.19 23.65
N GLY A 23 2.51 -16.04 22.91
CA GLY A 23 2.99 -17.02 21.95
C GLY A 23 2.30 -16.98 20.59
N TYR A 24 1.56 -15.91 20.26
CA TYR A 24 0.98 -15.75 18.93
C TYR A 24 2.07 -15.64 17.86
N ARG A 25 1.77 -16.21 16.70
CA ARG A 25 2.64 -16.16 15.52
C ARG A 25 1.91 -15.43 14.40
N SER A 26 2.67 -14.63 13.66
CA SER A 26 2.15 -13.94 12.48
C SER A 26 2.78 -14.51 11.20
N HIS A 27 3.76 -13.84 10.61
CA HIS A 27 4.40 -14.29 9.38
C HIS A 27 5.10 -15.66 9.49
N GLN A 28 5.37 -16.17 10.70
CA GLN A 28 5.92 -17.51 10.92
C GLN A 28 4.90 -18.65 10.69
N THR A 29 3.72 -18.36 10.14
CA THR A 29 2.74 -19.35 9.69
C THR A 29 2.53 -19.29 8.17
N SER A 30 1.75 -20.23 7.63
CA SER A 30 1.49 -20.36 6.18
C SER A 30 0.43 -19.40 5.64
N THR A 31 -0.43 -18.80 6.47
CA THR A 31 -1.66 -18.10 6.02
C THR A 31 -1.92 -16.72 6.66
N CYS A 32 -0.93 -16.07 7.28
CA CYS A 32 -1.14 -14.78 7.95
C CYS A 32 -0.91 -13.56 7.02
N GLY A 33 -1.98 -12.81 6.73
CA GLY A 33 -1.96 -11.53 6.01
C GLY A 33 -2.27 -10.34 6.93
N LEU A 34 -1.84 -9.15 6.52
CA LEU A 34 -2.28 -7.88 7.12
C LEU A 34 -3.07 -7.13 6.05
N HIS A 35 -4.36 -6.91 6.29
CA HIS A 35 -5.22 -6.19 5.35
C HIS A 35 -5.56 -4.82 5.93
N ILE A 36 -5.46 -3.78 5.10
CA ILE A 36 -5.76 -2.41 5.49
C ILE A 36 -7.01 -1.96 4.75
N HIS A 37 -8.02 -1.50 5.49
CA HIS A 37 -9.24 -0.97 4.92
C HIS A 37 -9.20 0.55 4.93
N VAL A 38 -9.55 1.16 3.79
CA VAL A 38 -9.70 2.61 3.65
C VAL A 38 -11.13 2.92 3.26
N ASN A 39 -11.78 3.84 3.96
CA ASN A 39 -13.18 4.18 3.69
C ASN A 39 -13.31 4.86 2.33
N ARG A 40 -14.35 4.51 1.57
CA ARG A 40 -14.62 5.15 0.27
C ARG A 40 -14.94 6.63 0.39
N ASN A 41 -15.54 7.07 1.51
CA ASN A 41 -15.81 8.48 1.75
C ASN A 41 -14.56 9.34 1.97
N ALA A 42 -13.37 8.73 2.11
CA ALA A 42 -12.11 9.47 2.08
C ALA A 42 -11.75 9.94 0.65
N PHE A 43 -12.42 9.41 -0.37
CA PHE A 43 -12.07 9.61 -1.78
C PHE A 43 -13.02 10.53 -2.55
N GLY A 44 -14.01 11.12 -1.87
CA GLY A 44 -15.00 12.01 -2.48
C GLY A 44 -16.40 11.82 -1.94
N ASP A 45 -17.27 12.77 -2.24
CA ASP A 45 -18.63 12.85 -1.69
C ASP A 45 -19.63 11.99 -2.47
N ASN A 46 -19.32 11.68 -3.73
CA ASN A 46 -20.16 10.87 -4.58
C ASN A 46 -19.38 9.73 -5.26
N GLN A 47 -20.12 8.78 -5.84
CA GLN A 47 -19.53 7.59 -6.45
C GLN A 47 -18.56 7.90 -7.58
N ALA A 48 -18.79 8.94 -8.39
CA ALA A 48 -17.92 9.27 -9.51
C ALA A 48 -16.55 9.77 -9.04
N GLU A 49 -16.52 10.67 -8.05
CA GLU A 49 -15.29 11.15 -7.42
C GLU A 49 -14.52 10.01 -6.75
N GLN A 50 -15.22 9.18 -5.98
CA GLN A 50 -14.62 8.03 -5.31
C GLN A 50 -13.99 7.07 -6.32
N GLU A 51 -14.69 6.79 -7.41
CA GLU A 51 -14.19 5.90 -8.46
C GLU A 51 -13.00 6.48 -9.20
N ASP A 52 -12.97 7.80 -9.42
CA ASP A 52 -11.83 8.48 -10.03
C ASP A 52 -10.55 8.33 -9.19
N VAL A 53 -10.62 8.63 -7.89
CA VAL A 53 -9.49 8.45 -6.97
C VAL A 53 -9.11 6.97 -6.83
N ILE A 54 -10.09 6.05 -6.72
CA ILE A 54 -9.80 4.61 -6.65
C ILE A 54 -9.11 4.14 -7.93
N SER A 55 -9.47 4.67 -9.10
CA SER A 55 -8.81 4.33 -10.37
C SER A 55 -7.34 4.75 -10.37
N ARG A 56 -7.03 5.92 -9.79
CA ARG A 56 -5.67 6.42 -9.56
C ARG A 56 -4.89 5.55 -8.57
N ILE A 57 -5.52 5.09 -7.49
CA ILE A 57 -4.91 4.12 -6.55
C ILE A 57 -4.54 2.82 -7.26
N LEU A 58 -5.45 2.27 -8.06
CA LEU A 58 -5.18 1.04 -8.82
C LEU A 58 -4.04 1.24 -9.81
N PHE A 59 -4.04 2.37 -10.53
CA PHE A 59 -2.98 2.71 -11.46
C PHE A 59 -1.62 2.80 -10.77
N PHE A 60 -1.54 3.51 -9.63
CA PHE A 60 -0.33 3.59 -8.81
C PHE A 60 0.18 2.19 -8.41
N VAL A 61 -0.71 1.32 -7.91
CA VAL A 61 -0.34 -0.03 -7.45
C VAL A 61 0.20 -0.88 -8.60
N GLU A 62 -0.38 -0.78 -9.79
CA GLU A 62 0.06 -1.53 -10.95
C GLU A 62 1.37 -0.98 -11.53
N LYS A 63 1.55 0.34 -11.51
CA LYS A 63 2.77 1.03 -11.95
C LYS A 63 3.98 0.69 -11.07
N HIS A 64 3.82 0.78 -9.75
CA HIS A 64 4.89 0.52 -8.76
C HIS A 64 4.82 -0.89 -8.17
N TRP A 65 4.39 -1.85 -8.97
CA TRP A 65 4.13 -3.21 -8.49
C TRP A 65 5.38 -3.89 -7.91
N ASN A 66 6.56 -3.69 -8.51
CA ASN A 66 7.78 -4.37 -8.09
C ASN A 66 8.24 -3.91 -6.71
N GLU A 67 8.10 -2.62 -6.44
CA GLU A 67 8.43 -1.98 -5.19
C GLU A 67 7.43 -2.37 -4.11
N LEU A 68 6.12 -2.31 -4.41
CA LEU A 68 5.07 -2.78 -3.49
C LEU A 68 5.18 -4.29 -3.21
N PHE A 69 5.55 -5.09 -4.22
CA PHE A 69 5.84 -6.51 -4.05
C PHE A 69 6.99 -6.73 -3.07
N THR A 70 8.09 -6.01 -3.23
CA THR A 70 9.23 -6.05 -2.31
C THR A 70 8.83 -5.60 -0.89
N PHE A 71 8.06 -4.53 -0.79
CA PHE A 71 7.55 -3.99 0.48
C PHE A 71 6.67 -5.01 1.22
N SER A 72 5.84 -5.76 0.48
CA SER A 72 4.83 -6.68 1.01
C SER A 72 5.36 -7.88 1.81
N ARG A 73 6.63 -8.27 1.56
CA ARG A 73 7.27 -9.49 2.08
C ARG A 73 6.59 -10.81 1.69
N ARG A 74 5.73 -10.81 0.66
CA ARG A 74 5.16 -12.05 0.10
C ARG A 74 6.13 -12.69 -0.89
N SER A 75 6.08 -14.02 -0.99
CA SER A 75 6.69 -14.73 -2.12
C SER A 75 5.81 -14.62 -3.36
N SER A 76 6.38 -14.80 -4.55
CA SER A 76 5.63 -14.75 -5.81
C SER A 76 4.46 -15.74 -5.82
N TYR A 77 4.64 -16.94 -5.25
CA TYR A 77 3.60 -17.95 -5.09
C TYR A 77 2.45 -17.47 -4.19
N ASN A 78 2.76 -16.86 -3.04
CA ASN A 78 1.73 -16.36 -2.13
C ASN A 78 1.02 -15.13 -2.72
N MET A 79 1.74 -14.32 -3.49
CA MET A 79 1.18 -13.13 -4.11
C MET A 79 0.14 -13.50 -5.18
N SER A 80 0.46 -14.41 -6.10
CA SER A 80 -0.49 -14.83 -7.14
C SER A 80 -1.72 -15.56 -6.58
N ARG A 81 -1.57 -16.26 -5.45
CA ARG A 81 -2.66 -16.99 -4.81
C ARG A 81 -3.57 -16.11 -3.95
N TRP A 82 -3.03 -15.11 -3.26
CA TRP A 82 -3.73 -14.42 -2.18
C TRP A 82 -3.94 -12.92 -2.40
N SER A 83 -3.29 -12.32 -3.40
CA SER A 83 -3.32 -10.88 -3.68
C SER A 83 -2.88 -10.61 -5.12
N ALA A 84 -3.55 -11.25 -6.07
CA ALA A 84 -3.27 -11.11 -7.49
C ALA A 84 -3.42 -9.64 -7.95
N ARG A 85 -2.52 -9.18 -8.82
CA ARG A 85 -2.67 -7.90 -9.51
C ARG A 85 -3.70 -8.00 -10.64
N PHE A 86 -4.28 -6.89 -11.04
CA PHE A 86 -5.18 -6.84 -12.20
C PHE A 86 -4.39 -6.78 -13.52
N GLY A 87 -3.14 -6.32 -13.45
CA GLY A 87 -2.30 -6.08 -14.61
C GLY A 87 -2.29 -4.60 -14.97
N PHE A 88 -1.14 -4.13 -15.44
CA PHE A 88 -0.99 -2.75 -15.90
C PHE A 88 -1.78 -2.54 -17.19
N GLU A 89 -2.51 -1.42 -17.25
CA GLU A 89 -3.26 -0.96 -18.42
C GLU A 89 -2.88 0.48 -18.72
N LYS A 90 -3.41 1.01 -19.84
CA LYS A 90 -3.10 2.38 -20.25
C LYS A 90 -3.66 3.43 -19.29
N THR A 91 -4.79 3.14 -18.64
CA THR A 91 -5.43 4.07 -17.71
C THR A 91 -5.93 3.35 -16.45
N GLY A 92 -6.03 4.08 -15.35
CA GLY A 92 -6.59 3.59 -14.09
C GLY A 92 -8.05 3.14 -14.25
N LYS A 93 -8.82 3.80 -15.12
CA LYS A 93 -10.21 3.44 -15.43
C LYS A 93 -10.33 2.03 -16.02
N GLN A 94 -9.43 1.65 -16.92
CA GLN A 94 -9.42 0.29 -17.48
C GLN A 94 -9.12 -0.77 -16.40
N ILE A 95 -8.22 -0.46 -15.47
CA ILE A 95 -7.91 -1.33 -14.33
C ILE A 95 -9.13 -1.43 -13.40
N LEU A 96 -9.82 -0.32 -13.16
CA LEU A 96 -11.04 -0.26 -12.36
C LEU A 96 -12.18 -1.09 -12.97
N GLU A 97 -12.39 -1.00 -14.28
CA GLU A 97 -13.38 -1.81 -15.00
C GLU A 97 -13.09 -3.31 -14.84
N LYS A 98 -11.82 -3.71 -15.00
CA LYS A 98 -11.38 -5.09 -14.72
C LYS A 98 -11.65 -5.48 -13.27
N ALA A 99 -11.32 -4.61 -12.32
CA ALA A 99 -11.51 -4.87 -10.91
C ALA A 99 -12.99 -5.10 -10.55
N LYS A 100 -13.89 -4.33 -11.16
CA LYS A 100 -15.35 -4.46 -10.98
C LYS A 100 -15.97 -5.64 -11.73
N SER A 101 -15.34 -6.12 -12.80
CA SER A 101 -15.83 -7.27 -13.57
C SER A 101 -15.84 -8.58 -12.77
N GLY A 102 -15.18 -8.62 -11.61
CA GLY A 102 -15.18 -9.77 -10.71
C GLY A 102 -14.27 -10.92 -11.16
N CYS A 103 -13.48 -10.74 -12.22
CA CYS A 103 -12.64 -11.77 -12.84
C CYS A 103 -11.68 -12.48 -11.87
N ASN A 104 -11.21 -11.78 -10.83
CA ASN A 104 -10.20 -12.29 -9.88
C ASN A 104 -10.77 -12.58 -8.47
N GLY A 105 -12.08 -12.50 -8.28
CA GLY A 105 -12.73 -12.69 -6.98
C GLY A 105 -12.19 -11.76 -5.90
N ARG A 106 -12.07 -12.25 -4.65
CA ARG A 106 -11.60 -11.44 -3.51
C ARG A 106 -10.08 -11.40 -3.34
N TYR A 107 -9.33 -12.31 -3.96
CA TYR A 107 -7.89 -12.49 -3.73
C TYR A 107 -7.06 -11.60 -4.66
N VAL A 108 -7.31 -10.30 -4.56
CA VAL A 108 -6.65 -9.26 -5.35
C VAL A 108 -5.86 -8.33 -4.45
N ALA A 109 -4.83 -7.67 -5.00
CA ALA A 109 -3.99 -6.71 -4.28
C ALA A 109 -4.80 -5.59 -3.62
N VAL A 110 -5.76 -5.03 -4.35
CA VAL A 110 -6.73 -4.04 -3.88
C VAL A 110 -8.13 -4.58 -4.16
N ASN A 111 -8.85 -4.94 -3.10
CA ASN A 111 -10.19 -5.52 -3.20
C ASN A 111 -11.25 -4.43 -3.06
N LEU A 112 -12.15 -4.37 -4.04
CA LEU A 112 -13.22 -3.37 -4.12
C LEU A 112 -14.61 -3.92 -3.76
N ASN A 113 -14.72 -5.20 -3.41
CA ASN A 113 -16.02 -5.85 -3.15
C ASN A 113 -16.72 -5.34 -1.87
N ASN A 114 -16.00 -4.68 -0.98
CA ASN A 114 -16.59 -4.12 0.24
C ASN A 114 -17.35 -2.82 -0.09
N TYR A 115 -18.58 -2.71 0.43
CA TYR A 115 -19.46 -1.58 0.11
C TYR A 115 -18.93 -0.25 0.64
N HIS A 116 -18.40 -0.21 1.88
CA HIS A 116 -17.97 1.04 2.51
C HIS A 116 -16.46 1.33 2.40
N THR A 117 -15.65 0.35 2.02
CA THR A 117 -14.18 0.45 2.05
C THR A 117 -13.55 -0.15 0.81
N ILE A 118 -12.33 0.27 0.46
CA ILE A 118 -11.41 -0.54 -0.32
C ILE A 118 -10.46 -1.28 0.64
N GLU A 119 -9.99 -2.47 0.25
CA GLU A 119 -9.15 -3.32 1.10
C GLU A 119 -7.81 -3.61 0.40
N PHE A 120 -6.71 -3.11 0.95
CA PHE A 120 -5.36 -3.48 0.55
C PHE A 120 -4.97 -4.82 1.17
N ARG A 121 -4.67 -5.82 0.34
CA ARG A 121 -4.41 -7.21 0.76
C ARG A 121 -3.00 -7.69 0.45
N LEU A 122 -2.12 -6.77 0.03
CA LEU A 122 -0.75 -7.04 -0.39
C LEU A 122 0.12 -7.56 0.76
N PHE A 123 -0.10 -7.08 1.98
CA PHE A 123 0.90 -7.21 3.03
C PHE A 123 0.84 -8.57 3.72
N ARG A 124 2.02 -9.12 4.02
CA ARG A 124 2.15 -10.25 4.94
C ARG A 124 1.90 -9.77 6.37
N GLY A 125 1.38 -10.64 7.23
CA GLY A 125 1.19 -10.32 8.65
C GLY A 125 2.48 -9.89 9.35
N THR A 126 2.37 -9.15 10.46
CA THR A 126 3.51 -8.85 11.34
C THR A 126 3.08 -8.69 12.79
N LEU A 127 4.01 -8.96 13.73
CA LEU A 127 3.93 -8.52 15.13
C LEU A 127 5.02 -7.50 15.47
N LYS A 128 5.87 -7.12 14.50
CA LYS A 128 6.85 -6.04 14.68
C LYS A 128 6.12 -4.71 14.54
N TYR A 129 6.13 -3.91 15.60
CA TYR A 129 5.50 -2.58 15.65
C TYR A 129 5.92 -1.71 14.47
N ASN A 130 7.23 -1.56 14.22
CA ASN A 130 7.75 -0.73 13.12
C ASN A 130 7.13 -1.12 11.77
N THR A 131 7.13 -2.42 11.45
CA THR A 131 6.56 -2.92 10.18
C THR A 131 5.05 -2.73 10.11
N PHE A 132 4.35 -2.83 11.24
CA PHE A 132 2.91 -2.62 11.28
C PHE A 132 2.56 -1.15 10.98
N ILE A 133 3.19 -0.22 11.68
CA ILE A 133 2.98 1.23 11.48
C ILE A 133 3.44 1.66 10.08
N ALA A 134 4.60 1.22 9.62
CA ALA A 134 5.07 1.48 8.25
C ALA A 134 4.07 1.03 7.19
N THR A 135 3.34 -0.07 7.42
CA THR A 135 2.30 -0.53 6.48
C THR A 135 1.11 0.43 6.44
N LEU A 136 0.70 0.98 7.59
CA LEU A 136 -0.36 1.98 7.65
C LEU A 136 0.06 3.29 6.97
N GLN A 137 1.26 3.78 7.28
CA GLN A 137 1.84 4.99 6.69
C GLN A 137 1.96 4.85 5.16
N MET A 138 2.43 3.69 4.66
CA MET A 138 2.50 3.43 3.22
C MET A 138 1.14 3.50 2.54
N VAL A 139 0.11 2.86 3.12
CA VAL A 139 -1.25 2.90 2.54
C VAL A 139 -1.81 4.32 2.57
N ASN A 140 -1.58 5.07 3.65
CA ASN A 140 -1.99 6.47 3.74
C ASN A 140 -1.33 7.31 2.63
N HIS A 141 -0.01 7.21 2.47
CA HIS A 141 0.73 7.97 1.47
C HIS A 141 0.32 7.65 0.03
N ILE A 142 0.00 6.38 -0.27
CA ILE A 142 -0.57 5.99 -1.57
C ILE A 142 -1.93 6.67 -1.80
N CYS A 143 -2.78 6.71 -0.77
CA CYS A 143 -4.09 7.35 -0.87
C CYS A 143 -3.95 8.87 -1.05
N ASP A 144 -3.06 9.51 -0.30
CA ASP A 144 -2.82 10.96 -0.37
C ASP A 144 -2.27 11.36 -1.75
N ALA A 145 -1.35 10.57 -2.32
CA ALA A 145 -0.87 10.76 -3.67
C ALA A 145 -2.00 10.62 -4.70
N ALA A 146 -2.86 9.61 -4.56
CA ALA A 146 -3.98 9.39 -5.47
C ALA A 146 -5.09 10.44 -5.35
N ILE A 147 -5.25 11.07 -4.18
CA ILE A 147 -6.15 12.20 -3.97
C ILE A 147 -5.56 13.46 -4.63
N SER A 148 -4.27 13.72 -4.39
CA SER A 148 -3.62 14.99 -4.71
C SER A 148 -3.15 15.13 -6.16
N LEU A 149 -2.84 14.02 -6.84
CA LEU A 149 -2.27 14.02 -8.19
C LEU A 149 -3.27 13.54 -9.23
N SER A 150 -3.24 14.10 -10.44
CA SER A 150 -3.97 13.53 -11.58
C SER A 150 -3.36 12.18 -12.01
N GLU A 151 -4.03 11.46 -12.89
CA GLU A 151 -3.48 10.23 -13.47
C GLU A 151 -2.14 10.48 -14.17
N GLU A 152 -2.03 11.59 -14.92
CA GLU A 152 -0.77 12.00 -15.57
C GLU A 152 0.31 12.35 -14.56
N GLY A 153 -0.06 12.96 -13.42
CA GLY A 153 0.87 13.21 -12.31
C GLY A 153 1.41 11.92 -11.72
N ILE A 154 0.55 10.92 -11.51
CA ILE A 154 0.96 9.59 -11.06
C ILE A 154 1.81 8.90 -12.13
N ASP A 155 1.49 9.04 -13.40
CA ASP A 155 2.25 8.44 -14.51
C ASP A 155 3.62 9.11 -14.75
N ALA A 156 3.77 10.39 -14.41
CA ALA A 156 5.07 11.06 -14.43
C ALA A 156 5.93 10.72 -13.21
N MET A 157 5.32 10.45 -12.05
CA MET A 157 6.02 10.22 -10.79
C MET A 157 6.79 8.89 -10.77
N SER A 158 8.09 8.95 -10.49
CA SER A 158 8.93 7.78 -10.23
C SER A 158 8.74 7.27 -8.79
N TRP A 159 9.16 6.03 -8.51
CA TRP A 159 9.17 5.51 -7.14
C TRP A 159 10.08 6.33 -6.22
N SER A 160 11.23 6.78 -6.72
CA SER A 160 12.17 7.62 -5.96
C SER A 160 11.55 8.95 -5.54
N GLU A 161 10.79 9.60 -6.44
CA GLU A 161 10.07 10.84 -6.11
C GLU A 161 8.92 10.58 -5.13
N PHE A 162 8.21 9.47 -5.30
CA PHE A 162 7.17 9.08 -4.35
C PHE A 162 7.73 8.92 -2.94
N VAL A 163 8.83 8.17 -2.79
CA VAL A 163 9.40 7.92 -1.45
C VAL A 163 10.13 9.14 -0.88
N SER A 164 10.70 10.03 -1.70
CA SER A 164 11.43 11.21 -1.18
C SER A 164 10.53 12.21 -0.45
N SER A 165 9.23 12.18 -0.70
CA SER A 165 8.23 13.00 -0.02
C SER A 165 7.75 12.44 1.33
N ILE A 166 8.20 11.24 1.71
CA ILE A 166 7.80 10.57 2.96
C ILE A 166 8.58 11.17 4.13
N GLU A 167 7.86 11.55 5.20
CA GLU A 167 8.45 12.10 6.43
C GLU A 167 8.31 11.12 7.61
N GLU A 168 7.47 10.10 7.49
CA GLU A 168 7.13 9.21 8.59
C GLU A 168 8.28 8.26 8.96
N PRO A 169 8.74 8.26 10.24
CA PRO A 169 9.98 7.61 10.62
C PRO A 169 9.93 6.09 10.50
N GLU A 170 8.82 5.44 10.89
CA GLU A 170 8.71 3.98 10.78
C GLU A 170 8.72 3.52 9.32
N LEU A 171 8.05 4.28 8.43
CA LEU A 171 8.03 4.02 7.00
C LEU A 171 9.41 4.22 6.36
N ILE A 172 10.09 5.33 6.64
CA ILE A 172 11.46 5.59 6.16
C ILE A 172 12.40 4.47 6.61
N GLN A 173 12.35 4.09 7.90
CA GLN A 173 13.16 3.01 8.43
C GLN A 173 12.90 1.72 7.66
N TYR A 174 11.62 1.35 7.48
CA TYR A 174 11.25 0.12 6.82
C TYR A 174 11.63 0.10 5.34
N LEU A 175 11.48 1.21 4.62
CA LEU A 175 11.89 1.32 3.22
C LEU A 175 13.41 1.15 3.06
N LYS A 176 14.22 1.74 3.95
CA LYS A 176 15.68 1.54 3.98
C LYS A 176 16.07 0.10 4.24
N GLU A 177 15.44 -0.56 5.22
CA GLU A 177 15.63 -1.99 5.51
C GLU A 177 15.33 -2.89 4.29
N ARG A 178 14.44 -2.43 3.40
CA ARG A 178 14.05 -3.14 2.17
C ARG A 178 14.81 -2.69 0.92
N ARG A 179 15.74 -1.74 1.03
CA ARG A 179 16.44 -1.12 -0.11
C ARG A 179 15.47 -0.51 -1.13
N LEU A 180 14.36 0.04 -0.65
CA LEU A 180 13.34 0.74 -1.44
C LEU A 180 13.45 2.27 -1.33
N TYR A 181 14.42 2.77 -0.58
CA TYR A 181 14.70 4.18 -0.39
C TYR A 181 16.19 4.41 -0.61
N ILE A 182 16.54 5.29 -1.55
CA ILE A 182 17.91 5.72 -1.80
C ILE A 182 18.01 7.18 -1.39
N ASN A 183 18.87 7.46 -0.41
CA ASN A 183 19.06 8.82 0.13
C ASN A 183 20.01 9.68 -0.72
N GLU A 184 20.85 9.07 -1.56
CA GLU A 184 21.99 9.76 -2.16
C GLU A 184 21.63 10.29 -3.55
N VAL A 185 21.52 11.61 -3.67
CA VAL A 185 21.68 12.30 -4.95
C VAL A 185 23.15 12.19 -5.30
N VAL A 186 23.50 11.34 -6.27
CA VAL A 186 24.84 11.37 -6.84
C VAL A 186 24.93 12.68 -7.60
N THR A 187 25.79 13.60 -7.15
CA THR A 187 26.12 14.79 -7.94
C THR A 187 26.80 14.31 -9.22
N GLU A 188 26.10 14.41 -10.35
CA GLU A 188 26.73 14.29 -11.66
C GLU A 188 27.81 15.37 -11.76
N SER A 189 29.08 14.95 -11.76
CA SER A 189 30.14 15.79 -12.28
C SER A 189 29.91 15.88 -13.78
N GLU A 190 29.52 17.06 -14.28
CA GLU A 190 29.49 17.33 -15.72
C GLU A 190 30.82 16.87 -16.34
N GLU A 191 30.77 15.95 -17.31
CA GLU A 191 31.92 15.68 -18.16
C GLU A 191 32.22 16.98 -18.92
N MET A 192 33.34 17.64 -18.58
CA MET A 192 33.85 18.80 -19.32
C MET A 192 34.32 18.43 -20.72
#